data_AF-A0A4Q5SLL5-F1
#
_entry.id   AF-A0A4Q5SLL5-F1
#
_cell.length_a   1.000
_cell.length_b   1.000
_cell.length_c   1.000
_cell.angle_alpha   90.00
_cell.angle_beta   90.00
_cell.angle_gamma   90.00
#
_symmetry.space_group_name_H-M   'P 1'
#
loop_
_entity.id
_entity.type
_entity.pdbx_description
1 polymer ?
#
loop_
_entity_poly.entity_id
_entity_poly.type
_entity_poly.pdbx_seq_one_letter_code
_entity_poly.pdbx_strand_id
1 'polypeptide(L)'
;MKKYISAIALLLAIFSASAQQITKNGVGYTIISNGSGEKAKVDDVIMFNVEQRTSTDSLLFSSYKVGKPIQIRVKPSQNMMDLMDIFVLMSAGDSAVVTIPTDSIFKGREDERPQFIAKGTDITTKLKLVKIQTMAGFMAERTAELEKLKAAEAAEAGEYIITNKLNPITTASGLKYIITTPSAKPKGKNTDTVLVNYTGRTLEGKVFDSSVA
;
A
#
# COMPACT_ATOMS: atom_id res chain seq x y z
N MET A 1 14.54 40.62 46.93
CA MET A 1 14.90 39.94 45.66
C MET A 1 14.94 38.44 45.91
N LYS A 2 13.84 37.71 45.64
CA LYS A 2 13.76 36.25 45.82
C LYS A 2 14.24 35.59 44.52
N LYS A 3 15.35 34.84 44.60
CA LYS A 3 15.90 34.07 43.48
C LYS A 3 15.08 32.78 43.32
N TYR A 4 14.36 32.66 42.21
CA TYR A 4 13.76 31.40 41.80
C TYR A 4 14.81 30.57 41.07
N ILE A 5 15.26 29.49 41.70
CA ILE A 5 16.09 28.47 41.04
C ILE A 5 15.11 27.50 40.37
N SER A 6 14.93 27.64 39.07
CA SER A 6 14.20 26.65 38.27
C SER A 6 15.08 25.41 38.10
N ALA A 7 14.76 24.36 38.85
CA ALA A 7 15.31 23.03 38.62
C ALA A 7 14.67 22.45 37.35
N ILE A 8 15.46 22.37 36.28
CA ILE A 8 15.10 21.60 35.09
C ILE A 8 15.28 20.12 35.46
N ALA A 9 14.17 19.44 35.74
CA ALA A 9 14.16 17.99 35.86
C ALA A 9 14.34 17.40 34.45
N LEU A 10 15.56 16.93 34.17
CA LEU A 10 15.85 16.13 32.98
C LEU A 10 15.20 14.75 33.18
N LEU A 11 14.01 14.54 32.61
CA LEU A 11 13.41 13.21 32.49
C LEU A 11 14.28 12.39 31.53
N LEU A 12 15.23 11.64 32.08
CA LEU A 12 15.87 10.52 31.40
C LEU A 12 14.81 9.42 31.23
N ALA A 13 14.18 9.37 30.05
CA ALA A 13 13.44 8.19 29.64
C ALA A 13 14.44 7.03 29.54
N ILE A 14 14.44 6.16 30.54
CA ILE A 14 15.22 4.91 30.55
C ILE A 14 14.61 4.05 29.44
N PHE A 15 15.21 4.09 28.25
CA PHE A 15 14.94 3.10 27.21
C PHE A 15 15.56 1.79 27.72
N SER A 16 14.76 0.92 28.31
CA SER A 16 15.16 -0.45 28.59
C SER A 16 15.64 -1.04 27.27
N ALA A 17 16.94 -1.22 27.09
CA ALA A 17 17.48 -1.87 25.92
C ALA A 17 17.01 -3.33 25.95
N SER A 18 15.88 -3.62 25.30
CA SER A 18 15.42 -4.99 25.13
C SER A 18 16.48 -5.75 24.33
N ALA A 19 16.95 -6.87 24.90
CA ALA A 19 17.93 -7.72 24.24
C ALA A 19 17.39 -8.17 22.87
N GLN A 20 18.22 -8.02 21.84
CA GLN A 20 17.91 -8.46 20.48
C GLN A 20 17.73 -9.98 20.45
N GLN A 21 16.61 -10.43 19.90
CA GLN A 21 16.29 -11.85 19.74
C GLN A 21 16.71 -12.31 18.34
N ILE A 22 16.83 -13.62 18.14
CA ILE A 22 17.24 -14.21 16.86
C ILE A 22 16.21 -15.26 16.42
N THR A 23 15.71 -15.16 15.19
CA THR A 23 14.82 -16.18 14.61
C THR A 23 15.60 -17.45 14.27
N LYS A 24 14.89 -18.56 13.99
CA LYS A 24 15.51 -19.80 13.51
C LYS A 24 16.34 -19.61 12.22
N ASN A 25 15.98 -18.60 11.43
CA ASN A 25 16.64 -18.27 10.16
C ASN A 25 17.79 -17.26 10.32
N GLY A 26 18.21 -16.95 11.55
CA GLY A 26 19.36 -16.08 11.84
C GLY A 26 19.06 -14.59 11.72
N VAL A 27 17.78 -14.19 11.73
CA VAL A 27 17.37 -12.78 11.67
C VAL A 27 17.32 -12.20 13.06
N GLY A 28 18.05 -11.11 13.29
CA GLY A 28 17.99 -10.37 14.54
C GLY A 28 16.73 -9.50 14.58
N TYR A 29 16.03 -9.44 15.72
CA TYR A 29 14.90 -8.54 15.87
C TYR A 29 14.68 -8.07 17.31
N THR A 30 14.04 -6.90 17.42
CA THR A 30 13.49 -6.37 18.67
C THR A 30 12.08 -5.88 18.38
N ILE A 31 11.08 -6.44 19.08
CA ILE A 31 9.71 -5.94 19.04
C ILE A 31 9.57 -4.80 20.06
N ILE A 32 9.10 -3.66 19.57
CA ILE A 32 8.72 -2.50 20.37
C ILE A 32 7.20 -2.52 20.47
N SER A 33 6.71 -3.11 21.55
CA SER A 33 5.29 -3.32 21.79
C SER A 33 4.60 -2.00 22.09
N ASN A 34 3.75 -1.55 21.17
CA ASN A 34 2.91 -0.36 21.31
C ASN A 34 1.45 -0.65 20.89
N GLY A 35 1.23 -1.83 20.32
CA GLY A 35 -0.05 -2.34 19.89
C GLY A 35 -0.78 -3.10 20.99
N SER A 36 -2.00 -3.49 20.68
CA SER A 36 -2.83 -4.34 21.52
C SER A 36 -3.64 -5.29 20.65
N GLY A 37 -4.19 -6.34 21.24
CA GLY A 37 -4.99 -7.33 20.53
C GLY A 37 -4.16 -8.52 20.01
N GLU A 38 -4.80 -9.34 19.18
CA GLU A 38 -4.21 -10.57 18.68
C GLU A 38 -3.00 -10.31 17.77
N LYS A 39 -2.03 -11.21 17.86
CA LYS A 39 -0.90 -11.25 16.93
C LYS A 39 -1.38 -11.70 15.55
N ALA A 40 -0.64 -11.31 14.52
CA ALA A 40 -0.94 -11.73 13.16
C ALA A 40 -0.85 -13.26 13.03
N LYS A 41 -1.79 -13.85 12.30
CA LYS A 41 -1.86 -15.30 12.02
C LYS A 41 -1.60 -15.54 10.54
N VAL A 42 -1.22 -16.77 10.20
CA VAL A 42 -1.18 -17.20 8.79
C VAL A 42 -2.57 -16.97 8.17
N ASP A 43 -2.58 -16.48 6.93
CA ASP A 43 -3.75 -16.08 6.15
C ASP A 43 -4.42 -14.76 6.52
N ASP A 44 -4.00 -14.10 7.59
CA ASP A 44 -4.39 -12.71 7.80
C ASP A 44 -3.82 -11.81 6.71
N VAL A 45 -4.54 -10.73 6.42
CA VAL A 45 -4.06 -9.61 5.64
C VAL A 45 -3.52 -8.58 6.61
N ILE A 46 -2.26 -8.23 6.46
CA ILE A 46 -1.61 -7.20 7.26
C ILE A 46 -1.30 -5.96 6.43
N MET A 47 -1.36 -4.82 7.09
CA MET A 47 -0.91 -3.54 6.55
C MET A 47 0.18 -2.99 7.46
N PHE A 48 1.32 -2.64 6.90
CA PHE A 48 2.47 -2.16 7.66
C PHE A 48 3.26 -1.12 6.90
N ASN A 49 3.95 -0.25 7.64
CA ASN A 49 4.99 0.60 7.08
C ASN A 49 6.35 -0.04 7.32
N VAL A 50 7.26 0.21 6.38
CA VAL A 50 8.61 -0.31 6.42
C VAL A 50 9.61 0.73 5.95
N GLU A 51 10.78 0.72 6.58
CA GLU A 51 11.94 1.46 6.14
C GLU A 51 13.19 0.57 6.25
N GLN A 52 13.91 0.41 5.15
CA GLN A 52 15.10 -0.41 5.03
C GLN A 52 16.32 0.45 4.74
N ARG A 53 17.39 0.25 5.49
CA ARG A 53 18.65 0.99 5.34
C ARG A 53 19.85 0.08 5.49
N THR A 54 20.95 0.48 4.86
CA THR A 54 22.27 -0.14 5.07
C THR A 54 22.79 0.19 6.48
N SER A 55 23.85 -0.50 6.90
CA SER A 55 24.61 -0.20 8.12
C SER A 55 25.20 1.23 8.14
N THR A 56 25.41 1.83 6.99
CA THR A 56 25.85 3.23 6.82
C THR A 56 24.67 4.23 6.72
N ASP A 57 23.47 3.81 7.13
CA ASP A 57 22.22 4.59 7.10
C ASP A 57 21.76 5.04 5.71
N SER A 58 22.27 4.42 4.64
CA SER A 58 21.79 4.68 3.28
C SER A 58 20.41 4.05 3.09
N LEU A 59 19.45 4.85 2.63
CA LEU A 59 18.08 4.39 2.41
C LEU A 59 17.98 3.47 1.20
N LEU A 60 17.51 2.23 1.43
CA LEU A 60 17.21 1.27 0.38
C LEU A 60 15.75 1.35 -0.06
N PHE A 61 14.84 1.39 0.91
CA PHE A 61 13.40 1.43 0.65
C PHE A 61 12.65 2.10 1.81
N SER A 62 11.58 2.82 1.51
CA SER A 62 10.66 3.36 2.52
C SER A 62 9.24 3.45 1.98
N SER A 63 8.30 2.81 2.67
CA SER A 63 6.87 2.94 2.35
C SER A 63 6.37 4.37 2.60
N TYR A 64 7.01 5.11 3.51
CA TYR A 64 6.70 6.51 3.77
C TYR A 64 7.06 7.40 2.58
N LYS A 65 8.17 7.13 1.87
CA LYS A 65 8.52 7.84 0.63
C LYS A 65 7.58 7.50 -0.53
N VAL A 66 7.04 6.27 -0.55
CA VAL A 66 6.04 5.85 -1.54
C VAL A 66 4.65 6.42 -1.22
N GLY A 67 4.43 6.90 0.01
CA GLY A 67 3.19 7.56 0.44
C GLY A 67 2.06 6.61 0.81
N LYS A 68 2.30 5.29 0.89
CA LYS A 68 1.29 4.32 1.34
C LYS A 68 1.91 3.11 2.04
N PRO A 69 1.23 2.54 3.07
CA PRO A 69 1.64 1.28 3.68
C PRO A 69 1.63 0.12 2.68
N ILE A 70 2.45 -0.88 2.96
CA ILE A 70 2.43 -2.15 2.24
C ILE A 70 1.30 -3.01 2.79
N GLN A 71 0.60 -3.72 1.91
CA GLN A 71 -0.45 -4.68 2.26
C GLN A 71 -0.10 -6.06 1.70
N ILE A 72 -0.01 -7.08 2.56
CA ILE A 72 0.28 -8.47 2.16
C ILE A 72 -0.59 -9.45 2.93
N ARG A 73 -0.71 -10.68 2.41
CA ARG A 73 -1.21 -11.84 3.16
C ARG A 73 -0.04 -12.49 3.89
N VAL A 74 -0.22 -12.77 5.18
CA VAL A 74 0.73 -13.54 5.98
C VAL A 74 0.73 -14.97 5.48
N LYS A 75 1.92 -15.48 5.16
CA LYS A 75 2.15 -16.86 4.71
C LYS A 75 3.28 -17.47 5.53
N PRO A 76 3.46 -18.80 5.51
CA PRO A 76 4.65 -19.41 6.09
C PRO A 76 5.92 -18.78 5.50
N SER A 77 6.89 -18.51 6.38
CA SER A 77 8.21 -17.96 6.03
C SER A 77 8.92 -18.90 5.06
N GLN A 78 9.39 -18.34 3.95
CA GLN A 78 10.17 -19.05 2.93
C GLN A 78 11.64 -18.65 2.99
N ASN A 79 11.95 -17.43 3.44
CA ASN A 79 13.31 -16.95 3.65
C ASN A 79 13.32 -15.69 4.56
N MET A 80 14.50 -15.33 5.06
CA MET A 80 14.67 -14.18 5.96
C MET A 80 14.20 -12.82 5.44
N MET A 81 14.15 -12.61 4.12
CA MET A 81 13.78 -11.31 3.54
C MET A 81 12.27 -11.09 3.49
N ASP A 82 11.45 -12.15 3.62
CA ASP A 82 9.99 -12.00 3.63
C ASP A 82 9.43 -11.51 4.97
N LEU A 83 10.23 -11.60 6.04
CA LEU A 83 9.92 -11.13 7.40
C LEU A 83 8.66 -11.77 8.02
N MET A 84 8.15 -12.85 7.46
CA MET A 84 6.91 -13.49 7.92
C MET A 84 7.03 -13.99 9.36
N ASP A 85 8.20 -14.51 9.73
CA ASP A 85 8.51 -14.94 11.10
C ASP A 85 8.47 -13.78 12.11
N ILE A 86 8.62 -12.53 11.65
CA ILE A 86 8.53 -11.34 12.51
C ILE A 86 7.06 -10.88 12.63
N PHE A 87 6.31 -10.87 11.53
CA PHE A 87 4.92 -10.39 11.55
C PHE A 87 4.02 -11.19 12.50
N VAL A 88 4.19 -12.50 12.58
CA VAL A 88 3.41 -13.37 13.49
C VAL A 88 3.72 -13.14 14.98
N LEU A 89 4.76 -12.36 15.29
CA LEU A 89 5.10 -11.97 16.66
C LEU A 89 4.48 -10.64 17.07
N MET A 90 3.93 -9.89 16.12
CA MET A 90 3.46 -8.52 16.28
C MET A 90 1.93 -8.45 16.33
N SER A 91 1.43 -7.54 17.17
CA SER A 91 0.03 -7.08 17.17
C SER A 91 -0.10 -5.76 16.39
N ALA A 92 -1.32 -5.42 15.97
CA ALA A 92 -1.58 -4.14 15.30
C ALA A 92 -1.18 -2.97 16.22
N GLY A 93 -0.36 -2.06 15.70
CA GLY A 93 0.24 -0.96 16.44
C GLY A 93 1.69 -1.21 16.87
N ASP A 94 2.19 -2.44 16.85
CA ASP A 94 3.58 -2.73 17.21
C ASP A 94 4.58 -2.19 16.19
N SER A 95 5.78 -1.92 16.68
CA SER A 95 6.93 -1.64 15.81
C SER A 95 7.99 -2.71 16.02
N ALA A 96 8.84 -2.92 15.03
CA ALA A 96 9.98 -3.82 15.15
C ALA A 96 11.21 -3.22 14.49
N VAL A 97 12.38 -3.48 15.07
CA VAL A 97 13.66 -3.28 14.40
C VAL A 97 14.21 -4.66 14.09
N VAL A 98 14.50 -4.91 12.83
CA VAL A 98 14.97 -6.19 12.30
C VAL A 98 16.32 -5.99 11.63
N THR A 99 17.29 -6.82 11.94
CA THR A 99 18.63 -6.81 11.34
C THR A 99 18.85 -8.10 10.56
N ILE A 100 19.15 -7.94 9.27
CA ILE A 100 19.34 -9.06 8.35
C ILE A 100 20.79 -9.06 7.87
N PRO A 101 21.56 -10.12 8.15
CA PRO A 101 22.94 -10.20 7.70
C PRO A 101 23.05 -10.19 6.18
N THR A 102 23.81 -9.24 5.63
CA THR A 102 24.04 -9.12 4.18
C THR A 102 24.70 -10.37 3.60
N ASP A 103 25.55 -11.04 4.38
CA ASP A 103 26.17 -12.31 3.99
C ASP A 103 25.15 -13.43 3.80
N SER A 104 24.09 -13.44 4.61
CA SER A 104 23.02 -14.41 4.46
C SER A 104 22.09 -14.12 3.28
N ILE A 105 21.87 -12.85 2.93
CA ILE A 105 21.04 -12.43 1.78
C ILE A 105 21.65 -12.90 0.45
N PHE A 106 22.97 -12.82 0.34
CA PHE A 106 23.73 -13.11 -0.87
C PHE A 106 24.46 -14.46 -0.84
N LYS A 107 24.14 -15.33 0.12
CA LYS A 107 24.76 -16.66 0.24
C LYS A 107 24.55 -17.48 -1.03
N GLY A 108 25.64 -17.91 -1.66
CA GLY A 108 25.65 -18.66 -2.92
C GLY A 108 25.44 -17.82 -4.19
N ARG A 109 25.40 -16.49 -4.04
CA ARG A 109 25.29 -15.50 -5.12
C ARG A 109 26.04 -14.23 -4.73
N GLU A 110 27.23 -14.41 -4.16
CA GLU A 110 28.02 -13.33 -3.59
C GLU A 110 28.38 -12.27 -4.65
N ASP A 111 28.55 -12.68 -5.91
CA ASP A 111 28.83 -11.82 -7.05
C ASP A 111 27.63 -10.93 -7.46
N GLU A 112 26.40 -11.30 -7.07
CA GLU A 112 25.20 -10.49 -7.31
C GLU A 112 25.05 -9.35 -6.29
N ARG A 113 25.91 -9.29 -5.27
CA ARG A 113 25.85 -8.25 -4.25
C ARG A 113 26.19 -6.88 -4.85
N PRO A 114 25.28 -5.89 -4.79
CA PRO A 114 25.60 -4.54 -5.22
C PRO A 114 26.75 -3.94 -4.43
N GLN A 115 27.63 -3.18 -5.09
CA GLN A 115 28.83 -2.59 -4.46
C GLN A 115 28.53 -1.67 -3.27
N PHE A 116 27.35 -1.06 -3.23
CA PHE A 116 26.93 -0.20 -2.12
C PHE A 116 26.51 -0.99 -0.86
N ILE A 117 26.39 -2.32 -0.94
CA ILE A 117 26.09 -3.21 0.20
C ILE A 117 27.39 -3.86 0.66
N ALA A 118 27.90 -3.42 1.80
CA ALA A 118 29.15 -3.93 2.36
C ALA A 118 29.01 -5.37 2.91
N LYS A 119 30.03 -6.20 2.66
CA LYS A 119 30.17 -7.55 3.23
C LYS A 119 30.26 -7.50 4.76
N GLY A 120 29.72 -8.51 5.44
CA GLY A 120 29.81 -8.62 6.90
C GLY A 120 29.04 -7.56 7.67
N THR A 121 28.10 -6.87 7.00
CA THR A 121 27.22 -5.87 7.62
C THR A 121 25.77 -6.35 7.62
N ASP A 122 24.88 -5.57 8.23
CA ASP A 122 23.44 -5.85 8.27
C ASP A 122 22.64 -4.82 7.46
N ILE A 123 21.50 -5.26 6.95
CA ILE A 123 20.40 -4.39 6.55
C ILE A 123 19.49 -4.19 7.76
N THR A 124 19.27 -2.93 8.15
CA THR A 124 18.33 -2.56 9.20
C THR A 124 16.97 -2.30 8.59
N THR A 125 15.96 -3.04 9.04
CA THR A 125 14.56 -2.90 8.64
C THR A 125 13.72 -2.47 9.83
N LYS A 126 13.13 -1.28 9.75
CA LYS A 126 12.17 -0.77 10.74
C LYS A 126 10.77 -1.05 10.24
N LEU A 127 9.95 -1.71 11.05
CA LEU A 127 8.57 -2.06 10.75
C LEU A 127 7.62 -1.33 11.69
N LYS A 128 6.46 -0.93 11.19
CA LYS A 128 5.30 -0.51 11.98
C LYS A 128 4.08 -1.25 11.46
N LEU A 129 3.58 -2.20 12.23
CA LEU A 129 2.35 -2.92 11.88
C LEU A 129 1.15 -2.03 12.17
N VAL A 130 0.39 -1.69 11.13
CA VAL A 130 -0.71 -0.71 11.20
C VAL A 130 -2.04 -1.44 11.43
N LYS A 131 -2.29 -2.51 10.69
CA LYS A 131 -3.56 -3.23 10.72
C LYS A 131 -3.34 -4.71 10.50
N ILE A 132 -4.15 -5.51 11.19
CA ILE A 132 -4.31 -6.95 10.97
C ILE A 132 -5.80 -7.17 10.74
N GLN A 133 -6.16 -7.98 9.77
CA GLN A 133 -7.54 -8.39 9.50
C GLN A 133 -7.57 -9.76 8.85
N THR A 134 -8.64 -10.50 9.06
CA THR A 134 -8.85 -11.76 8.35
C THR A 134 -9.06 -11.51 6.86
N MET A 135 -8.84 -12.53 6.03
CA MET A 135 -9.15 -12.45 4.60
C MET A 135 -10.61 -12.06 4.33
N ALA A 136 -11.55 -12.60 5.11
CA ALA A 136 -12.97 -12.26 4.99
C ALA A 136 -13.23 -10.78 5.35
N GLY A 137 -12.62 -10.28 6.42
CA GLY A 137 -12.72 -8.85 6.79
C GLY A 137 -12.14 -7.94 5.72
N PHE A 138 -10.98 -8.29 5.16
CA PHE A 138 -10.38 -7.56 4.05
C PHE A 138 -11.30 -7.50 2.81
N MET A 139 -11.87 -8.65 2.41
CA MET A 139 -12.77 -8.71 1.24
C MET A 139 -14.07 -7.92 1.48
N ALA A 140 -14.61 -7.95 2.70
CA ALA A 140 -15.78 -7.15 3.06
C ALA A 140 -15.49 -5.65 2.97
N GLU A 141 -14.36 -5.19 3.52
CA GLU A 141 -13.93 -3.79 3.42
C GLU A 141 -13.69 -3.34 1.98
N ARG A 142 -13.04 -4.19 1.17
CA ARG A 142 -12.86 -3.91 -0.25
C ARG A 142 -14.17 -3.81 -1.02
N THR A 143 -15.11 -4.69 -0.73
CA THR A 143 -16.43 -4.65 -1.36
C THR A 143 -17.17 -3.37 -0.96
N ALA A 144 -17.16 -3.02 0.32
CA ALA A 144 -17.79 -1.80 0.81
C ALA A 144 -17.19 -0.53 0.18
N GLU A 145 -15.86 -0.46 0.04
CA GLU A 145 -15.20 0.67 -0.62
C GLU A 145 -15.55 0.74 -2.10
N LEU A 146 -15.60 -0.40 -2.81
CA LEU A 146 -16.01 -0.43 -4.21
C LEU A 146 -17.47 0.03 -4.39
N GLU A 147 -18.39 -0.39 -3.52
CA GLU A 147 -19.78 0.07 -3.59
C GLU A 147 -19.90 1.56 -3.29
N LYS A 148 -19.10 2.08 -2.37
CA LYS A 148 -19.01 3.53 -2.10
C LYS A 148 -18.50 4.30 -3.32
N LEU A 149 -17.47 3.80 -4.00
CA LEU A 149 -16.95 4.40 -5.24
C LEU A 149 -17.99 4.36 -6.35
N LYS A 150 -18.67 3.23 -6.56
CA LYS A 150 -19.76 3.13 -7.55
C LYS A 150 -20.89 4.12 -7.26
N ALA A 151 -21.26 4.30 -5.99
CA ALA A 151 -22.29 5.25 -5.59
C ALA A 151 -21.83 6.70 -5.85
N ALA A 152 -20.57 7.03 -5.57
CA ALA A 152 -19.99 8.33 -5.87
C ALA A 152 -19.95 8.60 -7.37
N GLU A 153 -19.48 7.66 -8.19
CA GLU A 153 -19.47 7.77 -9.66
C GLU A 153 -20.89 7.94 -10.22
N ALA A 154 -21.86 7.20 -9.71
CA ALA A 154 -23.26 7.33 -10.13
C ALA A 154 -23.84 8.71 -9.79
N ALA A 155 -23.48 9.27 -8.63
CA ALA A 155 -23.88 10.61 -8.22
C ALA A 155 -23.23 11.68 -9.11
N GLU A 156 -21.91 11.60 -9.36
CA GLU A 156 -21.19 12.52 -10.24
C GLU A 156 -21.70 12.49 -11.68
N ALA A 157 -21.97 11.29 -12.21
CA ALA A 157 -22.58 11.13 -13.53
C ALA A 157 -24.01 11.71 -13.59
N GLY A 158 -24.80 11.54 -12.51
CA GLY A 158 -26.13 12.14 -12.39
C GLY A 158 -26.09 13.67 -12.40
N GLU A 159 -25.19 14.25 -11.61
CA GLU A 159 -24.99 15.70 -11.54
C GLU A 159 -24.54 16.28 -12.89
N TYR A 160 -23.62 15.58 -13.58
CA TYR A 160 -23.19 15.97 -14.92
C TYR A 160 -24.36 16.00 -15.91
N ILE A 161 -25.25 15.00 -15.88
CA ILE A 161 -26.43 14.94 -16.75
C ILE A 161 -27.38 16.11 -16.48
N ILE A 162 -27.66 16.43 -15.21
CA ILE A 162 -28.55 17.52 -14.82
C ILE A 162 -27.95 18.88 -15.22
N THR A 163 -26.69 19.13 -14.85
CA THR A 163 -25.98 20.38 -15.12
C THR A 163 -25.91 20.69 -16.61
N ASN A 164 -25.63 19.66 -17.42
CA ASN A 164 -25.53 19.81 -18.87
C ASN A 164 -26.88 19.61 -19.59
N LYS A 165 -27.99 19.46 -18.85
CA LYS A 165 -29.36 19.30 -19.37
C LYS A 165 -29.45 18.18 -20.42
N LEU A 166 -28.76 17.07 -20.15
CA LEU A 166 -28.66 15.93 -21.03
C LEU A 166 -29.89 15.01 -20.85
N ASN A 167 -30.35 14.39 -21.93
CA ASN A 167 -31.42 13.39 -21.89
C ASN A 167 -30.96 12.07 -22.54
N PRO A 168 -30.12 11.28 -21.84
CA PRO A 168 -29.50 10.09 -22.42
C PRO A 168 -30.43 8.87 -22.44
N ILE A 169 -30.25 8.04 -23.46
CA ILE A 169 -30.79 6.68 -23.49
C ILE A 169 -29.86 5.78 -22.67
N THR A 170 -30.44 5.01 -21.74
CA THR A 170 -29.69 4.08 -20.89
C THR A 170 -29.88 2.64 -21.38
N THR A 171 -28.78 1.92 -21.56
CA THR A 171 -28.77 0.50 -21.93
C THR A 171 -28.82 -0.41 -20.70
N ALA A 172 -29.06 -1.71 -20.89
CA ALA A 172 -29.06 -2.69 -19.81
C ALA A 172 -27.70 -2.83 -19.10
N SER A 173 -26.59 -2.50 -19.76
CA SER A 173 -25.26 -2.48 -19.15
C SER A 173 -24.96 -1.20 -18.37
N GLY A 174 -25.87 -0.23 -18.36
CA GLY A 174 -25.68 1.07 -17.71
C GLY A 174 -25.02 2.13 -18.60
N LEU A 175 -24.63 1.81 -19.84
CA LEU A 175 -24.14 2.81 -20.79
C LEU A 175 -25.25 3.83 -21.09
N LYS A 176 -24.93 5.11 -20.90
CA LYS A 176 -25.78 6.26 -21.21
C LYS A 176 -25.24 6.97 -22.45
N TYR A 177 -26.08 7.15 -23.46
CA TYR A 177 -25.66 7.83 -24.70
C TYR A 177 -26.74 8.77 -25.23
N ILE A 178 -26.31 9.76 -26.01
CA ILE A 178 -27.18 10.69 -26.72
C ILE A 178 -26.83 10.64 -28.19
N ILE A 179 -27.83 10.48 -29.04
CA ILE A 179 -27.67 10.63 -30.48
C ILE A 179 -27.88 12.11 -30.80
N THR A 180 -26.79 12.82 -31.11
CA THR A 180 -26.83 14.24 -31.44
C THR A 180 -27.35 14.48 -32.87
N THR A 181 -27.04 13.57 -33.79
CA THR A 181 -27.52 13.64 -35.18
C THR A 181 -28.00 12.25 -35.62
N PRO A 182 -29.31 12.01 -35.65
CA PRO A 182 -29.86 10.73 -36.10
C PRO A 182 -29.57 10.47 -37.58
N SER A 183 -29.42 9.19 -37.93
CA SER A 183 -29.29 8.74 -39.31
C SER A 183 -30.32 7.65 -39.56
N ALA A 184 -30.96 7.69 -40.74
CA ALA A 184 -31.86 6.64 -41.22
C ALA A 184 -31.13 5.51 -41.96
N LYS A 185 -29.80 5.58 -42.07
CA LYS A 185 -29.00 4.53 -42.71
C LYS A 185 -29.02 3.24 -41.88
N PRO A 186 -28.75 2.07 -42.50
CA PRO A 186 -28.66 0.81 -41.78
C PRO A 186 -27.70 0.90 -40.58
N LYS A 187 -28.09 0.29 -39.46
CA LYS A 187 -27.23 0.15 -38.28
C LYS A 187 -26.12 -0.85 -38.58
N GLY A 188 -24.94 -0.62 -38.01
CA GLY A 188 -23.83 -1.57 -38.07
C GLY A 188 -24.18 -2.89 -37.38
N LYS A 189 -23.64 -3.98 -37.91
CA LYS A 189 -23.74 -5.33 -37.36
C LYS A 189 -22.44 -5.68 -36.63
N ASN A 190 -22.50 -6.69 -35.77
CA ASN A 190 -21.33 -7.15 -35.00
C ASN A 190 -20.14 -7.59 -35.88
N THR A 191 -20.37 -7.91 -37.16
CA THR A 191 -19.34 -8.33 -38.12
C THR A 191 -18.73 -7.16 -38.91
N ASP A 192 -19.26 -5.96 -38.78
CA ASP A 192 -18.85 -4.83 -39.60
C ASP A 192 -17.58 -4.18 -39.03
N THR A 193 -16.69 -3.76 -39.94
CA THR A 193 -15.58 -2.87 -39.56
C THR A 193 -16.07 -1.42 -39.66
N VAL A 194 -15.89 -0.65 -38.60
CA VAL A 194 -16.30 0.75 -38.53
C VAL A 194 -15.11 1.67 -38.42
N LEU A 195 -15.16 2.81 -39.12
CA LEU A 195 -14.26 3.94 -38.92
C LEU A 195 -14.92 4.92 -37.96
N VAL A 196 -14.21 5.29 -36.88
CA VAL A 196 -14.77 6.12 -35.80
C VAL A 196 -13.83 7.29 -35.54
N ASN A 197 -14.40 8.50 -35.52
CA ASN A 197 -13.75 9.65 -34.91
C ASN A 197 -14.28 9.78 -33.47
N TYR A 198 -13.38 9.83 -32.51
CA TYR A 198 -13.71 9.93 -31.09
C TYR A 198 -12.76 10.86 -30.35
N THR A 199 -13.28 11.45 -29.27
CA THR A 199 -12.49 12.18 -28.27
C THR A 199 -13.00 11.79 -26.89
N GLY A 200 -12.12 11.23 -26.06
CA GLY A 200 -12.40 10.88 -24.67
C GLY A 200 -12.10 12.05 -23.74
N ARG A 201 -13.05 12.39 -22.87
CA ARG A 201 -12.93 13.48 -21.89
C ARG A 201 -13.34 13.01 -20.49
N THR A 202 -12.70 13.55 -19.47
CA THR A 202 -13.19 13.46 -18.09
C THR A 202 -14.47 14.31 -17.91
N LEU A 203 -15.18 14.17 -16.79
CA LEU A 203 -16.38 14.97 -16.51
C LEU A 203 -16.06 16.47 -16.39
N GLU A 204 -14.82 16.82 -16.04
CA GLU A 204 -14.29 18.19 -16.02
C GLU A 204 -13.89 18.69 -17.43
N GLY A 205 -14.07 17.89 -18.47
CA GLY A 205 -13.83 18.25 -19.87
C GLY A 205 -12.38 18.05 -20.35
N LYS A 206 -11.46 17.59 -19.49
CA LYS A 206 -10.06 17.32 -19.85
C LYS A 206 -9.99 16.15 -20.82
N VAL A 207 -9.38 16.36 -21.99
CA VAL A 207 -9.14 15.29 -22.97
C VAL A 207 -8.08 14.33 -22.43
N PHE A 208 -8.35 13.02 -22.50
CA PHE A 208 -7.38 11.98 -22.17
C PHE A 208 -6.99 11.13 -23.38
N ASP A 209 -7.80 11.11 -24.44
CA ASP A 209 -7.50 10.41 -25.70
C ASP A 209 -8.32 10.99 -26.86
N SER A 210 -7.82 10.91 -28.09
CA SER A 210 -8.49 11.38 -29.30
C SER A 210 -7.93 10.71 -30.55
N SER A 211 -8.82 10.30 -31.46
CA SER A 211 -8.43 9.84 -32.81
C SER A 211 -8.42 10.95 -33.85
N VAL A 212 -8.93 12.12 -33.48
CA VAL A 212 -8.85 13.33 -34.28
C VAL A 212 -7.67 14.16 -33.80
N ALA A 213 -6.75 14.49 -34.72
CA ALA A 213 -5.58 15.32 -34.49
C ALA A 213 -5.94 16.80 -34.31
#